data_AF-A0A8I1WDS0-F1
#
_entry.id   AF-A0A8I1WDS0-F1
#
_cell.length_a   1.000
_cell.length_b   1.000
_cell.length_c   1.000
_cell.angle_alpha   90.00
_cell.angle_beta   90.00
_cell.angle_gamma   90.00
#
_symmetry.space_group_name_H-M   'P 1'
#
loop_
_entity.id
_entity.type
_entity.pdbx_description
1 polymer ?
#
loop_
_entity_poly.entity_id
_entity_poly.type
_entity_poly.pdbx_seq_one_letter_code
_entity_poly.pdbx_strand_id
1 'polypeptide(L)'
;MNVLDRLLSEDFNNWESLIREYERTNRSLKVPEINEAAIHHFNVRVEEEYTKALYDFGRARRNKDAIQRLLKTVLEDFYKGQNEQARKAAGIQFARQFPAPAFWHGETVNLFELEDLFVGYYYSLEATVKSLQAKADAKVTNNSLLKIENTITTN
;
A
#
# COMPACT_ATOMS: atom_id res chain seq x y z
N MET A 1 -15.89 9.31 15.48
CA MET A 1 -14.82 9.71 14.55
C MET A 1 -15.31 9.44 13.14
N ASN A 2 -15.46 10.48 12.32
CA ASN A 2 -15.90 10.36 10.93
C ASN A 2 -14.79 9.66 10.10
N VAL A 3 -15.14 9.05 8.96
CA VAL A 3 -14.18 8.41 8.04
C VAL A 3 -13.11 9.42 7.61
N LEU A 4 -13.50 10.66 7.33
CA LEU A 4 -12.58 11.73 6.96
C LEU A 4 -11.60 12.05 8.09
N ASP A 5 -12.07 12.20 9.34
CA ASP A 5 -11.21 12.46 10.50
C ASP A 5 -10.09 11.41 10.61
N ARG A 6 -10.46 10.13 10.46
CA ARG A 6 -9.50 9.02 10.51
C ARG A 6 -8.49 9.10 9.38
N LEU A 7 -8.93 9.39 8.16
CA LEU A 7 -8.06 9.49 6.99
C LEU A 7 -7.08 10.67 7.12
N LEU A 8 -7.53 11.80 7.65
CA LEU A 8 -6.69 12.99 7.86
C LEU A 8 -5.80 12.89 9.11
N SER A 9 -6.10 11.98 10.03
CA SER A 9 -5.23 11.66 11.18
C SER A 9 -4.03 10.77 10.81
N GLU A 10 -3.99 10.26 9.58
CA GLU A 10 -2.84 9.54 9.06
C GLU A 10 -1.66 10.49 8.87
N ASP A 11 -0.45 10.04 9.24
CA ASP A 11 0.77 10.80 8.99
C ASP A 11 1.29 10.49 7.57
N PHE A 12 1.04 11.41 6.64
CA PHE A 12 1.48 11.29 5.25
C PHE A 12 3.00 11.26 5.11
N ASN A 13 3.74 11.98 5.96
CA ASN A 13 5.21 11.94 5.91
C ASN A 13 5.74 10.57 6.35
N ASN A 14 5.07 9.95 7.32
CA ASN A 14 5.38 8.59 7.73
C ASN A 14 5.07 7.58 6.62
N TRP A 15 3.97 7.73 5.88
CA TRP A 15 3.68 6.88 4.72
C TRP A 15 4.76 6.98 3.63
N GLU A 16 5.17 8.19 3.27
CA GLU A 16 6.26 8.41 2.30
C GLU A 16 7.57 7.77 2.77
N SER A 17 7.90 7.93 4.05
CA SER A 17 9.12 7.36 4.64
C SER A 17 9.08 5.83 4.64
N LEU A 18 7.94 5.25 5.00
CA LEU A 18 7.69 3.82 5.02
C LEU A 18 7.80 3.20 3.62
N ILE A 19 7.23 3.84 2.60
CA ILE A 19 7.33 3.37 1.22
C ILE A 19 8.78 3.39 0.72
N ARG A 20 9.51 4.48 1.00
CA ARG A 20 10.94 4.59 0.66
C ARG A 20 11.79 3.54 1.38
N GLU A 21 11.48 3.25 2.63
CA GLU A 21 12.14 2.21 3.39
C GLU A 21 11.93 0.84 2.73
N TYR A 22 10.69 0.50 2.39
CA TYR A 22 10.39 -0.75 1.69
C TYR A 22 11.08 -0.86 0.34
N GLU A 23 11.07 0.20 -0.46
CA GLU A 23 11.75 0.23 -1.75
C GLU A 23 13.26 -0.03 -1.59
N ARG A 24 13.89 0.65 -0.63
CA ARG A 24 15.32 0.48 -0.32
C ARG A 24 15.62 -0.93 0.18
N THR A 25 14.84 -1.43 1.13
CA THR A 25 15.06 -2.76 1.72
C THR A 25 14.84 -3.85 0.69
N ASN A 26 13.76 -3.80 -0.08
CA ASN A 26 13.45 -4.76 -1.13
C ASN A 26 14.54 -4.81 -2.22
N ARG A 27 15.11 -3.65 -2.60
CA ARG A 27 16.27 -3.58 -3.52
C ARG A 27 17.54 -4.17 -2.92
N SER A 28 17.75 -4.01 -1.61
CA SER A 28 18.92 -4.55 -0.91
C SER A 28 18.87 -6.07 -0.74
N LEU A 29 17.67 -6.66 -0.73
CA LEU A 29 17.45 -8.11 -0.62
C LEU A 29 17.78 -8.79 -1.96
N LYS A 30 19.06 -9.10 -2.14
CA LYS A 30 19.56 -9.91 -3.25
C LYS A 30 19.75 -11.35 -2.79
N VAL A 31 19.50 -12.29 -3.70
CA VAL A 31 19.74 -13.73 -3.44
C VAL A 31 21.24 -13.91 -3.17
N PRO A 32 21.62 -14.48 -2.02
CA PRO A 32 23.03 -14.71 -1.69
C PRO A 32 23.63 -15.82 -2.54
N GLU A 33 24.96 -15.87 -2.63
CA GLU A 33 25.69 -17.02 -3.16
C GLU A 33 25.39 -18.29 -2.35
N ILE A 34 25.62 -19.46 -2.96
CA ILE A 34 25.26 -20.77 -2.43
C ILE A 34 26.03 -21.06 -1.13
N ASN A 35 25.46 -20.60 -0.02
CA ASN A 35 25.95 -20.78 1.34
C ASN A 35 24.73 -20.94 2.26
N GLU A 36 24.65 -22.05 2.98
CA GLU A 36 23.49 -22.43 3.78
C GLU A 36 23.14 -21.38 4.85
N ALA A 37 24.13 -20.84 5.55
CA ALA A 37 23.92 -19.82 6.57
C ALA A 37 23.45 -18.49 5.95
N ALA A 38 24.04 -18.08 4.82
CA ALA A 38 23.64 -16.87 4.10
C ALA A 38 22.20 -16.98 3.57
N ILE A 39 21.83 -18.15 3.06
CA ILE A 39 20.48 -18.45 2.57
C ILE A 39 19.47 -18.47 3.72
N HIS A 40 19.79 -19.08 4.85
CA HIS A 40 18.93 -19.04 6.03
C HIS A 40 18.66 -17.59 6.47
N HIS A 41 19.70 -16.77 6.59
CA HIS A 41 19.55 -15.37 6.96
C HIS A 41 18.73 -14.56 5.93
N PHE A 42 18.97 -14.79 4.63
CA PHE A 42 18.16 -14.18 3.57
C PHE A 42 16.68 -14.56 3.71
N ASN A 43 16.41 -15.84 3.96
CA ASN A 43 15.05 -16.37 4.09
C ASN A 43 14.28 -15.76 5.26
N VAL A 44 14.91 -15.65 6.44
CA VAL A 44 14.30 -15.01 7.62
C VAL A 44 13.99 -13.55 7.30
N ARG A 45 14.96 -12.82 6.74
CA ARG A 45 14.80 -11.39 6.45
C ARG A 45 13.73 -11.11 5.40
N VAL A 46 13.61 -11.92 4.35
CA VAL A 46 12.52 -11.78 3.36
C VAL A 46 11.16 -12.01 4.01
N GLU A 47 11.03 -12.98 4.91
CA GLU A 47 9.78 -13.33 5.58
C GLU A 47 9.33 -12.27 6.59
N GLU A 48 10.27 -11.71 7.35
CA GLU A 48 10.03 -10.56 8.25
C GLU A 48 9.54 -9.34 7.46
N GLU A 49 10.25 -8.96 6.40
CA GLU A 49 9.90 -7.80 5.57
C GLU A 49 8.56 -8.01 4.84
N TYR A 50 8.31 -9.23 4.34
CA TYR A 50 7.04 -9.59 3.71
C TYR A 50 5.88 -9.45 4.69
N THR A 51 6.02 -9.97 5.90
CA THR A 51 4.97 -9.90 6.93
C THR A 51 4.68 -8.44 7.31
N LYS A 52 5.72 -7.64 7.53
CA LYS A 52 5.58 -6.21 7.81
C LYS A 52 4.84 -5.50 6.66
N ALA A 53 5.30 -5.70 5.42
CA ALA A 53 4.71 -5.09 4.23
C ALA A 53 3.25 -5.49 4.03
N LEU A 54 2.88 -6.73 4.37
CA LEU A 54 1.50 -7.23 4.27
C LEU A 54 0.56 -6.52 5.26
N TYR A 55 1.00 -6.26 6.49
CA TYR A 55 0.22 -5.49 7.47
C TYR A 55 -0.02 -4.05 7.00
N ASP A 56 1.05 -3.37 6.55
CA ASP A 56 0.95 -1.99 6.06
C ASP A 56 0.13 -1.90 4.77
N PHE A 57 0.24 -2.90 3.89
CA PHE A 57 -0.62 -3.03 2.71
C PHE A 57 -2.10 -3.16 3.09
N GLY A 58 -2.42 -3.96 4.13
CA GLY A 58 -3.77 -4.05 4.66
C GLY A 58 -4.32 -2.70 5.14
N ARG A 59 -3.49 -1.91 5.82
CA ARG A 59 -3.84 -0.54 6.24
C ARG A 59 -4.04 0.39 5.03
N ALA A 60 -3.16 0.35 4.04
CA ALA A 60 -3.27 1.16 2.83
C ALA A 60 -4.54 0.81 2.04
N ARG A 61 -4.84 -0.48 1.86
CA ARG A 61 -6.08 -0.96 1.24
C ARG A 61 -7.31 -0.45 1.97
N ARG A 62 -7.35 -0.55 3.30
CA ARG A 62 -8.46 -0.02 4.10
C ARG A 62 -8.65 1.49 3.88
N ASN A 63 -7.57 2.25 3.79
CA ASN A 63 -7.63 3.70 3.58
C ASN A 63 -8.13 4.05 2.18
N LYS A 64 -7.59 3.40 1.14
CA LYS A 64 -8.07 3.48 -0.24
C LYS A 64 -9.57 3.17 -0.33
N ASP A 65 -10.01 2.04 0.21
CA ASP A 65 -11.41 1.63 0.15
C ASP A 65 -12.33 2.59 0.94
N ALA A 66 -11.82 3.21 1.99
CA ALA A 66 -12.56 4.21 2.77
C ALA A 66 -12.73 5.53 2.03
N ILE A 67 -11.67 6.07 1.41
CA ILE A 67 -11.77 7.32 0.64
C ILE A 67 -12.62 7.13 -0.62
N GLN A 68 -12.51 5.99 -1.30
CA GLN A 68 -13.35 5.65 -2.46
C GLN A 68 -14.83 5.57 -2.11
N ARG A 69 -15.17 4.96 -0.96
CA ARG A 69 -16.56 4.94 -0.48
C ARG A 69 -17.07 6.32 -0.11
N LEU A 70 -16.26 7.11 0.60
CA LEU A 70 -16.62 8.49 0.96
C LEU A 70 -16.90 9.32 -0.31
N LEU A 71 -15.97 9.29 -1.27
CA LEU A 71 -16.08 10.04 -2.51
C LEU A 71 -17.31 9.59 -3.32
N LYS A 72 -17.57 8.28 -3.39
CA LYS A 72 -18.78 7.74 -4.01
C LYS A 72 -20.06 8.25 -3.36
N THR A 73 -20.16 8.19 -2.03
CA THR A 73 -21.33 8.69 -1.29
C THR A 73 -21.54 10.18 -1.55
N VAL A 74 -20.48 10.98 -1.48
CA VAL A 74 -20.53 12.42 -1.74
C VAL A 74 -21.00 12.73 -3.15
N LEU A 75 -20.60 11.96 -4.16
CA LEU A 75 -21.04 12.19 -5.53
C LEU A 75 -22.48 11.70 -5.78
N GLU A 76 -22.87 10.55 -5.22
CA GLU A 76 -24.19 9.96 -5.41
C GLU A 76 -25.33 10.82 -4.83
N ASP A 77 -25.06 11.54 -3.73
CA ASP A 77 -26.01 12.48 -3.13
C ASP A 77 -26.43 13.59 -4.12
N PHE A 78 -25.55 13.95 -5.06
CA PHE A 78 -25.83 14.96 -6.08
C PHE A 78 -26.43 14.38 -7.37
N TYR A 79 -26.51 13.05 -7.54
CA TYR A 79 -26.96 12.48 -8.82
C TYR A 79 -28.48 12.38 -8.99
N LYS A 80 -29.29 12.59 -7.95
CA LYS A 80 -30.76 12.49 -8.02
C LYS A 80 -31.43 13.83 -8.43
N GLY A 81 -32.31 13.83 -9.44
CA GLY A 81 -33.15 14.99 -9.84
C GLY A 81 -33.20 15.32 -11.35
N GLN A 82 -33.80 16.45 -11.75
CA GLN A 82 -33.79 16.95 -13.15
C GLN A 82 -32.59 17.86 -13.43
N ASN A 83 -31.93 17.69 -14.59
CA ASN A 83 -30.63 18.29 -15.00
C ASN A 83 -29.36 17.63 -14.40
N GLU A 84 -28.98 16.48 -14.94
CA GLU A 84 -27.90 15.61 -14.47
C GLU A 84 -26.49 16.24 -14.61
N GLN A 85 -26.21 16.95 -15.70
CA GLN A 85 -24.88 17.53 -15.96
C GLN A 85 -24.51 18.60 -14.93
N ALA A 86 -25.42 19.53 -14.65
CA ALA A 86 -25.18 20.60 -13.68
C ALA A 86 -24.91 20.04 -12.27
N ARG A 87 -25.62 18.98 -11.87
CA ARG A 87 -25.38 18.36 -10.56
C ARG A 87 -24.11 17.53 -10.51
N LYS A 88 -23.73 16.85 -11.59
CA LYS A 88 -22.42 16.19 -11.69
C LYS A 88 -21.29 17.19 -11.46
N ALA A 89 -21.36 18.35 -12.11
CA ALA A 89 -20.39 19.42 -11.90
C ALA A 89 -20.41 19.94 -10.45
N ALA A 90 -21.59 20.14 -9.86
CA ALA A 90 -21.72 20.58 -8.47
C ALA A 90 -21.16 19.56 -7.46
N GLY A 91 -21.42 18.27 -7.65
CA GLY A 91 -20.87 17.20 -6.80
C GLY A 91 -19.35 17.13 -6.88
N ILE A 92 -18.78 17.27 -8.08
CA ILE A 92 -17.32 17.34 -8.27
C ILE A 92 -16.74 18.57 -7.56
N GLN A 93 -17.37 19.74 -7.70
CA GLN A 93 -16.91 20.96 -7.03
C GLN A 93 -17.00 20.82 -5.50
N PHE A 94 -18.08 20.23 -4.99
CA PHE A 94 -18.25 19.97 -3.57
C PHE A 94 -17.20 18.99 -3.03
N ALA A 95 -16.90 17.91 -3.76
CA ALA A 95 -15.83 16.97 -3.37
C ALA A 95 -14.43 17.60 -3.38
N ARG A 96 -14.19 18.63 -4.22
CA ARG A 96 -12.94 19.41 -4.22
C ARG A 96 -12.82 20.38 -3.04
N GLN A 97 -13.96 20.80 -2.47
CA GLN A 97 -14.04 21.78 -1.38
C GLN A 97 -14.76 21.17 -0.18
N PHE A 98 -14.51 19.88 0.10
CA PHE A 98 -15.26 19.17 1.12
C PHE A 98 -14.92 19.73 2.51
N PRO A 99 -15.90 19.95 3.41
CA PRO A 99 -15.63 20.55 4.72
C PRO A 99 -14.61 19.75 5.52
N ALA A 100 -13.57 20.45 5.99
CA ALA A 100 -12.51 19.84 6.79
C ALA A 100 -12.87 19.78 8.28
N PRO A 101 -12.37 18.78 9.03
CA PRO A 101 -12.45 18.77 10.49
C PRO A 101 -11.66 19.91 11.14
N ALA A 102 -12.03 20.30 12.35
CA ALA A 102 -11.44 21.44 13.05
C ALA A 102 -9.92 21.33 13.35
N PHE A 103 -9.36 20.12 13.37
CA PHE A 103 -7.93 19.90 13.57
C PHE A 103 -7.11 20.05 12.28
N TRP A 104 -7.77 20.15 11.11
CA TRP A 104 -7.10 20.30 9.83
C TRP A 104 -6.62 21.74 9.63
N HIS A 105 -5.55 21.91 8.86
CA HIS A 105 -4.90 23.20 8.66
C HIS A 105 -5.64 24.13 7.68
N GLY A 106 -6.75 23.69 7.09
CA GLY A 106 -7.57 24.46 6.17
C GLY A 106 -9.06 24.21 6.39
N GLU A 107 -9.90 25.07 5.82
CA GLU A 107 -11.36 24.96 5.95
C GLU A 107 -11.95 23.83 5.10
N THR A 108 -11.23 23.41 4.06
CA THR A 108 -11.68 22.38 3.12
C THR A 108 -10.57 21.39 2.77
N VAL A 109 -10.98 20.23 2.28
CA VAL A 109 -10.12 19.15 1.79
C VAL A 109 -10.59 18.76 0.39
N ASN A 110 -9.64 18.61 -0.53
CA ASN A 110 -9.91 18.03 -1.82
C ASN A 110 -9.89 16.49 -1.70
N LEU A 111 -11.07 15.87 -1.78
CA LEU A 111 -11.20 14.41 -1.63
C LEU A 111 -10.53 13.63 -2.77
N PHE A 112 -10.38 14.23 -3.96
CA PHE A 112 -9.70 13.59 -5.09
C PHE A 112 -8.18 13.53 -4.87
N GLU A 113 -7.58 14.60 -4.33
CA GLU A 113 -6.15 14.60 -3.97
C GLU A 113 -5.88 13.60 -2.85
N LEU A 114 -6.76 13.55 -1.85
CA LEU A 114 -6.67 12.56 -0.78
C LEU A 114 -6.82 11.12 -1.29
N GLU A 115 -7.72 10.90 -2.26
CA GLU A 115 -7.84 9.61 -2.94
C GLU A 115 -6.53 9.23 -3.64
N ASP A 116 -5.98 10.14 -4.44
CA ASP A 116 -4.75 9.91 -5.21
C ASP A 116 -3.58 9.49 -4.31
N LEU A 117 -3.41 10.15 -3.15
CA LEU A 117 -2.41 9.78 -2.15
C LEU A 117 -2.58 8.34 -1.65
N PHE A 118 -3.77 7.96 -1.19
CA PHE A 118 -4.00 6.60 -0.67
C PHE A 118 -3.96 5.53 -1.76
N VAL A 119 -4.37 5.86 -2.97
CA VAL A 119 -4.23 5.00 -4.15
C VAL A 119 -2.76 4.78 -4.47
N GLY A 120 -1.93 5.83 -4.43
CA GLY A 120 -0.48 5.75 -4.57
C GLY A 120 0.15 4.83 -3.52
N TYR A 121 -0.19 5.00 -2.25
CA TYR A 121 0.32 4.15 -1.17
C TYR A 121 -0.09 2.69 -1.34
N TYR A 122 -1.35 2.45 -1.72
CA TYR A 122 -1.85 1.11 -2.01
C TYR A 122 -1.03 0.42 -3.11
N TYR A 123 -0.82 1.08 -4.25
CA TYR A 123 -0.12 0.47 -5.37
C TYR A 123 1.38 0.28 -5.12
N SER A 124 2.03 1.22 -4.43
CA SER A 124 3.44 1.07 -4.02
C SER A 124 3.65 -0.13 -3.08
N LEU A 125 2.75 -0.32 -2.12
CA LEU A 125 2.82 -1.46 -1.21
C LEU A 125 2.40 -2.77 -1.87
N GLU A 126 1.43 -2.75 -2.78
CA GLU A 126 1.07 -3.93 -3.57
C GLU A 126 2.28 -4.43 -4.38
N ALA A 127 3.00 -3.52 -5.03
CA ALA A 127 4.21 -3.85 -5.78
C ALA A 127 5.30 -4.44 -4.86
N THR A 128 5.49 -3.85 -3.67
CA THR A 128 6.43 -4.34 -2.66
C THR A 128 6.09 -5.76 -2.21
N VAL A 129 4.84 -6.00 -1.82
CA VAL A 129 4.35 -7.32 -1.39
C VAL A 129 4.54 -8.37 -2.50
N LYS A 130 4.16 -8.06 -3.74
CA LYS A 130 4.37 -8.96 -4.89
C LYS A 130 5.85 -9.27 -5.12
N SER A 131 6.72 -8.26 -5.00
CA SER A 131 8.15 -8.43 -5.18
C SER A 131 8.78 -9.29 -4.07
N LEU A 132 8.39 -9.07 -2.82
CA LEU A 132 8.85 -9.88 -1.67
C LEU A 132 8.32 -11.32 -1.75
N GLN A 133 7.07 -11.51 -2.17
CA GLN A 133 6.52 -12.85 -2.43
C GLN A 133 7.33 -13.59 -3.50
N ALA A 134 7.63 -12.94 -4.62
CA ALA A 134 8.45 -13.54 -5.68
C ALA A 134 9.86 -13.93 -5.17
N LYS A 135 10.46 -13.14 -4.28
CA LYS A 135 11.73 -13.47 -3.63
C LYS A 135 11.60 -14.65 -2.66
N ALA A 136 10.50 -14.72 -1.91
CA ALA A 136 10.19 -15.82 -1.00
C ALA A 136 9.94 -17.14 -1.76
N ASP A 137 9.31 -17.08 -2.93
CA ASP A 137 9.07 -18.25 -3.79
C ASP A 137 10.38 -18.75 -4.41
N ALA A 138 11.25 -17.85 -4.87
CA ALA A 138 12.58 -18.20 -5.37
C ALA A 138 13.46 -18.92 -4.32
N LYS A 139 13.26 -18.63 -3.02
CA LYS A 139 13.88 -19.37 -1.91
C LYS A 139 13.56 -20.86 -1.96
N VAL A 140 12.31 -21.23 -2.25
CA VAL A 140 11.88 -22.64 -2.29
C VAL A 140 12.62 -23.39 -3.40
N THR A 141 12.77 -22.76 -4.56
CA THR A 141 13.54 -23.31 -5.68
C THR A 141 15.01 -23.49 -5.34
N ASN A 142 15.66 -22.45 -4.78
CA ASN A 142 17.08 -22.51 -4.44
C ASN A 142 17.41 -23.54 -3.36
N ASN A 143 16.57 -23.63 -2.32
CA ASN A 143 16.74 -24.65 -1.27
C ASN A 143 16.57 -26.08 -1.82
N SER A 144 15.70 -26.26 -2.82
CA SER A 144 15.50 -27.56 -3.46
C SER A 144 16.72 -27.96 -4.30
N LEU A 145 17.32 -27.02 -5.04
CA LEU A 145 18.56 -27.25 -5.80
C LEU A 145 19.72 -27.63 -4.89
N LEU A 146 19.90 -26.92 -3.78
CA LEU A 146 20.93 -27.23 -2.77
C LEU A 146 20.82 -28.63 -2.18
N LYS A 147 19.60 -29.09 -1.88
CA LYS A 147 19.36 -30.45 -1.41
C LYS A 147 19.75 -31.49 -2.46
N ILE A 148 19.46 -31.24 -3.73
CA ILE A 148 19.84 -32.11 -4.85
C ILE A 148 21.36 -32.15 -4.99
N GLU A 149 22.03 -31.00 -5.01
CA GLU A 149 23.49 -30.91 -5.11
C GLU A 149 24.17 -31.65 -3.97
N ASN A 150 23.77 -31.41 -2.72
CA ASN A 150 24.31 -32.13 -1.56
C ASN A 150 24.15 -33.64 -1.71
N THR A 151 22.96 -34.11 -2.14
CA THR A 151 22.68 -35.53 -2.36
C THR A 151 23.58 -36.15 -3.44
N ILE A 152 23.92 -35.39 -4.49
CA ILE A 152 24.82 -35.86 -5.56
C ILE A 152 26.27 -35.89 -5.07
N THR A 153 26.72 -34.91 -4.29
CA THR A 153 28.11 -34.85 -3.80
C THR A 153 28.45 -35.82 -2.66
N THR A 154 27.45 -36.31 -1.91
CA THR A 154 27.67 -37.30 -0.84
C THR A 154 27.52 -38.76 -1.27
N ASN A 155 27.13 -39.02 -2.53
CA ASN A 155 27.10 -40.36 -3.12
C ASN A 155 28.33 -40.59 -4.00
#